data_AF-A0A2N9YJE9-F1
#
_entry.id   AF-A0A2N9YJE9-F1
#
_cell.length_a   1.000
_cell.length_b   1.000
_cell.length_c   1.000
_cell.angle_alpha   90.00
_cell.angle_beta   90.00
_cell.angle_gamma   90.00
#
_symmetry.space_group_name_H-M   'P 1'
#
loop_
_entity.id
_entity.type
_entity.pdbx_description
1 polymer ?
#
loop_
_entity_poly.entity_id
_entity_poly.type
_entity_poly.pdbx_seq_one_letter_code
_entity_poly.pdbx_strand_id
1 'polypeptide(L)'
;MEQDNSLIQAKVNLETSRIAWQELQRFFASGVLIFVSSDLDLVQVALEMSKDNKALLADWMQAEKVGKVRDEQAKEWYENNTQLWAVVVKPWVLVQNK
;
A
#
# COMPACT_ATOMS: atom_id res chain seq x y z
N MET A 1 -28.33 5.57 -2.62
CA MET A 1 -27.30 5.67 -1.58
C MET A 1 -25.99 5.14 -2.16
N GLU A 2 -25.35 5.92 -3.02
CA GLU A 2 -24.23 5.46 -3.88
C GLU A 2 -23.14 6.53 -4.04
N GLN A 3 -23.25 7.65 -3.31
CA GLN A 3 -22.36 8.81 -3.48
C GLN A 3 -21.19 8.87 -2.50
N ASP A 4 -21.21 8.06 -1.44
CA ASP A 4 -20.18 8.13 -0.39
C ASP A 4 -18.87 7.43 -0.81
N ASN A 5 -18.97 6.30 -1.52
CA ASN A 5 -17.81 5.51 -1.93
C ASN A 5 -16.95 6.23 -3.00
N SER A 6 -17.59 6.97 -3.91
CA SER A 6 -16.90 7.70 -4.98
C SER A 6 -16.06 8.88 -4.46
N LEU A 7 -16.47 9.52 -3.36
CA LEU A 7 -15.73 10.61 -2.72
C LEU A 7 -14.48 10.10 -2.00
N ILE A 8 -14.57 8.93 -1.38
CA ILE A 8 -13.43 8.23 -0.77
C ILE A 8 -12.43 7.82 -1.86
N GLN A 9 -12.90 7.23 -2.96
CA GLN A 9 -12.02 6.85 -4.08
C GLN A 9 -11.31 8.06 -4.71
N ALA A 10 -12.01 9.19 -4.87
CA ALA A 10 -11.41 10.41 -5.42
C ALA A 10 -10.35 11.02 -4.49
N LYS A 11 -10.57 10.99 -3.17
CA LYS A 11 -9.56 11.42 -2.18
C LYS A 11 -8.36 10.50 -2.15
N VAL A 12 -8.58 9.18 -2.13
CA VAL A 12 -7.46 8.23 -2.14
C VAL A 12 -6.71 8.32 -3.46
N ASN A 13 -7.35 8.57 -4.61
CA ASN A 13 -6.65 8.82 -5.88
C ASN A 13 -5.78 10.10 -5.85
N LEU A 14 -6.15 11.10 -5.07
CA LEU A 14 -5.31 12.29 -4.83
C LEU A 14 -4.16 12.00 -3.85
N GLU A 15 -4.31 11.00 -2.98
CA GLU A 15 -3.31 10.56 -2.01
C GLU A 15 -2.43 9.40 -2.53
N THR A 16 -2.79 8.81 -3.68
CA THR A 16 -2.03 7.75 -4.36
C THR A 16 -1.06 8.40 -5.34
N SER A 17 0.22 8.48 -4.96
CA SER A 17 1.25 9.04 -5.83
C SER A 17 2.28 7.99 -6.18
N ARG A 18 2.80 8.05 -7.41
CA ARG A 18 4.00 7.29 -7.77
C ARG A 18 5.20 7.95 -7.13
N ILE A 19 5.95 7.17 -6.37
CA ILE A 19 7.13 7.64 -5.67
C ILE A 19 8.27 6.65 -5.91
N ALA A 20 9.49 7.17 -6.00
CA ALA A 20 10.66 6.32 -6.13
C ALA A 20 10.85 5.49 -4.85
N TRP A 21 11.27 4.24 -5.00
CA TRP A 21 11.59 3.38 -3.86
C TRP A 21 12.56 4.03 -2.86
N GLN A 22 13.50 4.86 -3.33
CA GLN A 22 14.44 5.60 -2.49
C GLN A 22 13.75 6.44 -1.40
N GLU A 23 12.68 7.14 -1.74
CA GLU A 23 11.89 7.93 -0.79
C GLU A 23 11.09 7.04 0.17
N LEU A 24 10.80 5.81 -0.24
CA LEU A 24 10.09 4.82 0.58
C LEU A 24 11.00 4.16 1.62
N GLN A 25 12.33 4.21 1.44
CA GLN A 25 13.29 3.61 2.37
C GLN A 25 13.15 4.14 3.80
N ARG A 26 12.79 5.42 3.99
CA ARG A 26 12.54 5.99 5.33
C ARG A 26 11.36 5.33 6.05
N PHE A 27 10.32 4.96 5.30
CA PHE A 27 9.11 4.32 5.82
C PHE A 27 9.35 2.83 6.04
N PHE A 28 10.12 2.21 5.14
CA PHE A 28 10.62 0.85 5.30
C PHE A 28 11.46 0.71 6.58
N ALA A 29 12.43 1.61 6.80
CA ALA A 29 13.26 1.63 7.99
C ALA A 29 12.45 1.87 9.28
N SER A 30 11.36 2.63 9.19
CA SER A 30 10.42 2.84 10.30
C SER A 30 9.49 1.64 10.54
N GLY A 31 9.49 0.63 9.67
CA GLY A 31 8.63 -0.56 9.77
C GLY A 31 7.15 -0.30 9.51
N VAL A 32 6.81 0.84 8.91
CA VAL A 32 5.43 1.25 8.60
C VAL A 32 5.02 0.99 7.16
N LEU A 33 5.94 0.44 6.36
CA LEU A 33 5.73 0.16 4.94
C LEU A 33 5.12 -1.22 4.72
N ILE A 34 3.97 -1.24 4.04
CA ILE A 34 3.19 -2.43 3.72
C ILE A 34 3.13 -2.59 2.21
N PHE A 35 3.57 -3.73 1.70
CA PHE A 35 3.39 -4.13 0.32
C PHE A 35 1.98 -4.67 0.09
N VAL A 36 1.39 -4.26 -1.02
CA VAL A 36 0.12 -4.75 -1.55
C VAL A 36 0.36 -5.32 -2.93
N SER A 37 -0.05 -6.56 -3.14
CA SER A 37 0.00 -7.24 -4.43
C SER A 37 -0.85 -6.51 -5.47
N SER A 38 -0.43 -6.53 -6.74
CA SER A 38 -1.14 -5.93 -7.87
C SER A 38 -2.52 -6.56 -8.13
N ASP A 39 -2.78 -7.72 -7.51
CA ASP A 39 -4.05 -8.44 -7.53
C ASP A 39 -5.13 -7.76 -6.66
N LEU A 40 -4.75 -6.82 -5.79
CA LEU A 40 -5.64 -6.05 -4.93
C LEU A 40 -5.63 -4.57 -5.30
N ASP A 41 -6.77 -3.91 -5.12
CA ASP A 41 -6.85 -2.46 -5.22
C ASP A 41 -6.23 -1.80 -3.99
N LEU A 42 -5.18 -1.00 -4.22
CA LEU A 42 -4.48 -0.30 -3.13
C LEU A 42 -5.42 0.65 -2.37
N VAL A 43 -6.42 1.22 -3.06
CA VAL A 43 -7.50 2.02 -2.45
C VAL A 43 -8.42 1.20 -1.55
N GLN A 44 -8.80 0.00 -1.99
CA GLN A 44 -9.64 -0.91 -1.20
C GLN A 44 -8.90 -1.32 0.08
N VAL A 45 -7.63 -1.72 -0.05
CA VAL A 45 -6.80 -2.09 1.10
C VAL A 45 -6.64 -0.93 2.07
N ALA A 46 -6.39 0.28 1.55
CA ALA A 46 -6.29 1.49 2.36
C ALA A 46 -7.58 1.79 3.14
N LEU A 47 -8.73 1.65 2.49
CA LEU A 47 -10.03 1.86 3.11
C LEU A 47 -10.29 0.85 4.23
N GLU A 48 -10.01 -0.43 3.97
CA GLU A 48 -10.26 -1.52 4.93
C GLU A 48 -9.28 -1.47 6.10
N MET A 49 -8.03 -1.04 5.88
CA MET A 49 -7.08 -0.72 6.95
C MET A 49 -7.54 0.46 7.80
N SER A 50 -8.06 1.52 7.17
CA SER A 50 -8.61 2.68 7.89
C SER A 50 -9.82 2.31 8.76
N LYS A 51 -10.62 1.33 8.32
CA LYS A 51 -11.75 0.76 9.08
C LYS A 51 -11.34 -0.27 10.14
N ASP A 52 -10.05 -0.58 10.31
CA ASP A 52 -9.54 -1.64 11.19
C ASP A 52 -10.17 -3.02 10.90
N ASN A 53 -10.42 -3.35 9.62
CA ASN A 53 -11.05 -4.62 9.25
C ASN A 53 -10.07 -5.80 9.33
N LYS A 54 -9.86 -6.30 10.55
CA LYS A 54 -8.91 -7.39 10.85
C LYS A 54 -9.23 -8.70 10.14
N ALA A 55 -10.50 -8.99 9.89
CA ALA A 55 -10.90 -10.23 9.23
C ALA A 55 -10.38 -10.27 7.78
N LEU A 56 -10.58 -9.18 7.05
CA LEU A 56 -10.13 -9.06 5.67
C LEU A 56 -8.61 -8.92 5.57
N LEU A 57 -7.99 -8.16 6.49
CA LEU A 57 -6.53 -8.07 6.59
C LEU A 57 -5.88 -9.43 6.85
N ALA A 58 -6.47 -10.26 7.71
CA ALA A 58 -5.98 -11.60 7.98
C ALA A 58 -6.05 -12.49 6.74
N ASP A 59 -7.14 -12.41 5.97
CA ASP A 59 -7.29 -13.15 4.71
C ASP A 59 -6.22 -12.75 3.69
N TRP A 60 -5.99 -11.45 3.51
CA TRP A 60 -4.95 -10.95 2.62
C TRP A 60 -3.53 -11.30 3.06
N MET A 61 -3.26 -11.29 4.36
CA MET A 61 -1.97 -11.75 4.89
C MET A 61 -1.79 -13.25 4.67
N GLN A 62 -2.84 -14.05 4.86
CA GLN A 62 -2.79 -15.50 4.62
C GLN A 62 -2.64 -15.84 3.14
N ALA A 63 -3.24 -15.03 2.26
CA ALA A 63 -3.11 -15.15 0.81
C ALA A 63 -1.80 -14.53 0.26
N GLU A 64 -0.88 -14.08 1.12
CA GLU A 64 0.35 -13.36 0.75
C GLU A 64 0.11 -12.13 -0.17
N LYS A 65 -1.10 -11.58 -0.17
CA LYS A 65 -1.46 -10.41 -0.98
C LYS A 65 -1.12 -9.09 -0.29
N VAL A 66 -1.15 -9.05 1.04
CA VAL A 66 -0.77 -7.88 1.83
C VAL A 66 0.26 -8.30 2.87
N GLY A 67 1.38 -7.58 2.97
CA GLY A 67 2.44 -7.94 3.89
C GLY A 67 3.52 -6.87 4.01
N LYS A 68 4.58 -7.15 4.75
CA LYS A 68 5.75 -6.27 4.76
C LYS A 68 6.55 -6.47 3.47
N VAL A 69 7.17 -5.40 2.98
CA VAL A 69 8.16 -5.50 1.92
C VAL A 69 9.30 -6.41 2.39
N ARG A 70 9.68 -7.41 1.60
CA ARG A 70 10.84 -8.26 1.90
C ARG A 70 12.12 -7.53 1.49
N ASP A 71 13.23 -7.77 2.21
CA ASP A 71 14.53 -7.16 1.88
C ASP A 71 14.97 -7.42 0.43
N GLU A 72 14.63 -8.59 -0.11
CA GLU A 72 14.91 -8.95 -1.50
C GLU A 72 14.14 -8.06 -2.49
N GLN A 73 12.84 -7.85 -2.27
CA GLN A 73 12.01 -6.96 -3.10
C GLN A 73 12.46 -5.50 -2.97
N ALA A 74 12.75 -5.07 -1.74
CA ALA A 74 13.30 -3.76 -1.46
C ALA A 74 14.61 -3.51 -2.22
N LYS A 75 15.50 -4.50 -2.25
CA LYS A 75 16.76 -4.41 -2.97
C LYS A 75 16.53 -4.37 -4.49
N GLU A 76 15.66 -5.22 -5.02
CA GLU A 76 15.33 -5.24 -6.44
C GLU A 76 14.77 -3.89 -6.92
N TRP A 77 13.83 -3.30 -6.18
CA TRP A 77 13.28 -1.97 -6.51
C TRP A 77 14.31 -0.85 -6.38
N TYR A 78 15.25 -0.99 -5.45
CA TYR A 78 16.36 -0.05 -5.30
C TYR A 78 17.32 -0.12 -6.50
N GLU A 79 17.75 -1.31 -6.89
CA GLU A 79 18.66 -1.52 -8.02
C GLU A 79 18.03 -1.08 -9.34
N ASN A 80 16.74 -1.36 -9.53
CA ASN A 80 16.00 -0.99 -10.74
C ASN A 80 15.46 0.45 -10.75
N ASN A 81 15.68 1.23 -9.67
CA ASN A 81 15.05 2.55 -9.49
C ASN A 81 13.54 2.52 -9.78
N THR A 82 12.87 1.45 -9.32
CA THR A 82 11.46 1.22 -9.59
C THR A 82 10.60 2.29 -8.92
N GLN A 83 9.65 2.81 -9.70
CA GLN A 83 8.61 3.69 -9.18
C GLN A 83 7.42 2.84 -8.72
N LEU A 84 7.05 3.00 -7.46
CA LEU A 84 5.93 2.28 -6.86
C LEU A 84 4.80 3.25 -6.61
N TRP A 85 3.59 2.74 -6.63
CA TRP A 85 2.44 3.48 -6.13
C TRP A 85 2.47 3.44 -4.62
N ALA A 86 2.30 4.59 -3.96
CA ALA A 86 2.23 4.69 -2.52
C ALA A 86 0.96 5.43 -2.08
N VAL A 87 0.30 4.92 -1.02
CA VAL A 87 -0.78 5.61 -0.30
C VAL A 87 -0.47 5.63 1.18
N VAL A 88 -0.71 6.78 1.80
CA VAL A 88 -0.51 6.98 3.24
C VAL A 88 -1.82 6.71 3.98
N VAL A 89 -1.83 5.73 4.88
CA VAL A 89 -2.97 5.40 5.75
C VAL A 89 -2.47 5.39 7.17
N LYS A 90 -2.58 6.51 7.88
CA LYS A 90 -1.95 6.67 9.21
C LYS A 90 -2.29 5.51 10.15
N PRO A 91 -1.28 4.90 10.80
CA PRO A 91 0.16 5.24 10.79
C PRO A 91 1.01 4.59 9.66
N TRP A 92 0.42 3.80 8.78
CA TRP A 92 1.08 2.99 7.75
C TRP A 92 1.19 3.66 6.38
N VAL A 93 2.05 3.11 5.53
CA VAL A 93 2.18 3.48 4.11
C VAL A 93 2.07 2.20 3.28
N LEU A 94 1.08 2.15 2.39
CA LEU A 94 0.85 1.04 1.48
C LEU A 94 1.58 1.31 0.17
N VAL A 95 2.26 0.30 -0.36
CA VAL A 95 2.96 0.36 -1.64
C VAL A 95 2.61 -0.80 -2.56
N GLN A 96 2.54 -0.54 -3.85
CA GLN A 96 2.25 -1.55 -4.86
C GLN A 96 3.14 -1.36 -6.08
N ASN A 97 3.63 -2.50 -6.58
CA ASN A 97 4.29 -2.60 -7.86
C ASN A 97 3.23 -2.79 -8.95
N LYS A 98 3.36 -2.11 -10.09
CA LYS A 98 2.39 -2.21 -11.19
C LYS A 98 2.75 -3.38 -12.11
#